data_AF-A0A4P2PXJ6-F1
#
_entry.id   AF-A0A4P2PXJ6-F1
#
_cell.length_a   1.000
_cell.length_b   1.000
_cell.length_c   1.000
_cell.angle_alpha   90.00
_cell.angle_beta   90.00
_cell.angle_gamma   90.00
#
_symmetry.space_group_name_H-M   'P 1'
#
loop_
_entity.id
_entity.type
_entity.pdbx_description
1 polymer ?
#
loop_
_entity_poly.entity_id
_entity_poly.type
_entity_poly.pdbx_seq_one_letter_code
_entity_poly.pdbx_strand_id
1 'polypeptide(L)'
;MKLFTTRHGFAFTLLLLCAPLLAGANAAGRGHEVPAIEDEGSASAGVVSAAAGRIKPRPCMVTGCSGQICASEPVYTTCEWREEYACYGEHGICERDASGRCGWRETSELEACLGGGEAPGGPSDGCVVTGCSGQICASEPVITTCEWREEYACYGKLGVCERDASGACGWRDTPELDACLESASGI
;
A
#
# COMPACT_ATOMS: atom_id res chain seq x y z
N MET A 1 29.66 10.20 49.06
CA MET A 1 29.03 10.79 47.86
C MET A 1 27.57 11.04 48.17
N LYS A 2 27.07 12.23 47.82
CA LYS A 2 25.90 12.89 48.41
C LYS A 2 24.58 12.24 47.97
N LEU A 3 23.66 12.15 48.92
CA LEU A 3 22.24 11.83 48.78
C LEU A 3 21.54 12.78 47.81
N PHE A 4 20.82 12.26 46.82
CA PHE A 4 19.83 12.99 46.03
C PHE A 4 18.57 12.13 45.84
N THR A 5 17.79 12.01 46.91
CA THR A 5 16.39 11.59 46.84
C THR A 5 15.55 12.83 47.08
N THR A 6 15.34 13.65 46.04
CA THR A 6 14.42 14.80 46.12
C THR A 6 13.07 14.37 45.59
N ARG A 7 12.16 14.21 46.55
CA ARG A 7 10.76 13.85 46.43
C ARG A 7 10.03 14.78 45.45
N HIS A 8 9.17 14.16 44.66
CA HIS A 8 8.13 14.78 43.86
C HIS A 8 7.40 15.88 44.62
N GLY A 9 7.52 17.09 44.11
CA GLY A 9 6.88 18.28 44.63
C GLY A 9 6.77 19.32 43.52
N PHE A 10 5.96 19.03 42.50
CA PHE A 10 5.40 20.09 41.67
C PHE A 10 3.88 19.92 41.63
N ALA A 11 3.26 20.78 42.42
CA ALA A 11 1.85 20.92 42.61
C ALA A 11 1.17 21.35 41.31
N PHE A 12 0.31 20.46 40.82
CA PHE A 12 -1.05 20.74 40.37
C PHE A 12 -1.50 22.20 40.56
N THR A 13 -1.25 23.07 39.59
CA THR A 13 -1.97 24.35 39.50
C THR A 13 -2.07 24.84 38.06
N LEU A 14 -3.29 25.24 37.70
CA LEU A 14 -3.69 26.09 36.55
C LEU A 14 -3.95 25.41 35.19
N LEU A 15 -5.15 24.84 35.04
CA LEU A 15 -5.90 24.85 33.76
C LEU A 15 -7.37 24.51 34.02
N LEU A 16 -8.13 25.49 34.52
CA LEU A 16 -9.58 25.39 34.72
C LEU A 16 -10.24 26.75 34.47
N LEU A 17 -10.27 27.16 33.20
CA LEU A 17 -11.19 28.18 32.69
C LEU A 17 -11.65 27.76 31.29
N CYS A 18 -12.66 26.90 31.24
CA CYS A 18 -13.55 26.72 30.09
C CYS A 18 -14.91 26.31 30.67
N ALA A 19 -15.71 27.32 31.02
CA ALA A 19 -17.09 27.13 31.41
C ALA A 19 -17.91 26.64 30.20
N PRO A 20 -18.74 25.58 30.33
CA PRO A 20 -19.64 25.18 29.25
C PRO A 20 -20.83 26.15 29.21
N LEU A 21 -20.95 26.89 28.11
CA LEU A 21 -22.17 27.59 27.74
C LEU A 21 -23.21 26.55 27.31
N LEU A 22 -24.02 26.11 28.26
CA LEU A 22 -25.31 25.48 27.98
C LEU A 22 -26.31 26.58 27.58
N ALA A 23 -26.56 26.70 26.28
CA ALA A 23 -27.75 27.33 25.75
C ALA A 23 -28.28 26.46 24.61
N GLY A 24 -29.33 25.71 24.90
CA GLY A 24 -30.09 24.98 23.90
C GLY A 24 -30.85 25.92 22.98
N ALA A 25 -30.98 25.54 21.72
CA ALA A 25 -32.05 26.01 20.85
C ALA A 25 -32.32 24.98 19.74
N ASN A 26 -33.40 24.25 19.94
CA ASN A 26 -34.45 23.93 18.97
C ASN A 26 -34.08 23.20 17.67
N ALA A 27 -34.55 21.96 17.64
CA ALA A 27 -34.91 21.23 16.44
C ALA A 27 -35.78 22.08 15.50
N ALA A 28 -35.32 22.24 14.27
CA ALA A 28 -36.18 22.50 13.12
C ALA A 28 -35.64 21.65 11.97
N GLY A 29 -36.22 20.46 11.83
CA GLY A 29 -36.02 19.63 10.65
C GLY A 29 -36.48 20.39 9.42
N ARG A 30 -35.56 20.63 8.49
CA ARG A 30 -35.91 20.90 7.10
C ARG A 30 -35.67 19.60 6.34
N GLY A 31 -36.74 18.83 6.19
CA GLY A 31 -36.80 17.82 5.14
C GLY A 31 -36.55 18.52 3.81
N HIS A 32 -35.57 18.02 3.06
CA HIS A 32 -35.48 18.31 1.64
C HIS A 32 -36.41 17.31 0.97
N GLU A 33 -37.56 17.79 0.48
CA GLU A 33 -38.41 17.02 -0.42
C GLU A 33 -37.57 16.64 -1.64
N VAL A 34 -37.27 15.35 -1.76
CA VAL A 34 -36.77 14.77 -3.00
C VAL A 34 -37.97 14.67 -3.94
N PRO A 35 -38.00 15.39 -5.06
CA PRO A 35 -39.07 15.22 -6.03
C PRO A 35 -39.03 13.80 -6.58
N ALA A 36 -40.20 13.16 -6.61
CA ALA A 36 -40.39 11.89 -7.30
C ALA A 36 -40.00 12.08 -8.77
N ILE A 37 -38.99 11.35 -9.23
CA ILE A 37 -38.71 11.23 -10.65
C ILE A 37 -39.72 10.22 -11.19
N GLU A 38 -40.63 10.71 -12.00
CA GLU A 38 -41.57 9.88 -12.76
C GLU A 38 -40.77 9.02 -13.75
N ASP A 39 -40.98 7.71 -13.64
CA ASP A 39 -40.41 6.66 -14.48
C ASP A 39 -41.08 6.73 -15.86
N GLU A 40 -40.59 7.63 -16.70
CA GLU A 40 -41.02 7.77 -18.08
C GLU A 40 -39.96 7.14 -18.98
N GLY A 41 -40.19 5.88 -19.33
CA GLY A 41 -39.92 5.37 -20.67
C GLY A 41 -38.44 5.19 -21.01
N SER A 42 -37.98 3.96 -20.78
CA SER A 42 -36.88 3.34 -21.52
C SER A 42 -37.13 3.43 -23.03
N ALA A 43 -36.66 4.51 -23.64
CA ALA A 43 -36.44 4.62 -25.07
C ALA A 43 -34.94 4.47 -25.29
N SER A 44 -34.55 3.34 -25.87
CA SER A 44 -33.22 3.11 -26.43
C SER A 44 -32.97 4.14 -27.53
N ALA A 45 -32.48 5.32 -27.16
CA ALA A 45 -31.95 6.28 -28.11
C ALA A 45 -30.65 5.69 -28.63
N GLY A 46 -30.75 5.11 -29.82
CA GLY A 46 -29.63 4.61 -30.59
C GLY A 46 -28.52 5.65 -30.62
N VAL A 47 -27.30 5.17 -30.38
CA VAL A 47 -26.07 5.93 -30.56
C VAL A 47 -25.98 6.40 -32.02
N VAL A 48 -26.52 7.58 -32.28
CA VAL A 48 -26.18 8.33 -33.49
C VAL A 48 -24.72 8.71 -33.34
N SER A 49 -23.90 7.99 -34.10
CA SER A 49 -22.49 8.32 -34.33
C SER A 49 -22.45 9.66 -35.06
N ALA A 50 -22.50 10.74 -34.30
CA ALA A 50 -22.42 12.11 -34.78
C ALA A 50 -21.01 12.63 -34.52
N ALA A 51 -20.30 12.87 -35.62
CA ALA A 51 -19.01 13.54 -35.74
C ALA A 51 -17.82 12.85 -35.05
N ALA A 52 -16.90 12.36 -35.89
CA ALA A 52 -15.49 12.15 -35.55
C ALA A 52 -14.77 13.49 -35.26
N GLY A 53 -15.36 14.33 -34.41
CA GLY A 53 -14.63 15.35 -33.69
C GLY A 53 -13.74 14.62 -32.70
N ARG A 54 -12.41 14.73 -32.87
CA ARG A 54 -11.43 14.12 -31.97
C ARG A 54 -11.65 14.65 -30.55
N ILE A 55 -12.45 13.96 -29.75
CA ILE A 55 -12.52 14.22 -28.30
C ILE A 55 -11.14 13.87 -27.77
N LYS A 56 -10.34 14.90 -27.49
CA LYS A 56 -9.02 14.70 -26.91
C LYS A 56 -9.22 14.01 -25.55
N PRO A 57 -8.54 12.88 -25.29
CA PRO A 57 -8.64 12.23 -23.99
C PRO A 57 -8.24 13.20 -22.87
N ARG A 58 -8.95 13.13 -21.74
CA ARG A 58 -8.56 13.87 -20.53
C ARG A 58 -7.12 13.50 -20.13
N PRO A 59 -6.33 14.40 -19.52
CA PRO A 59 -5.01 14.04 -19.03
C PRO A 59 -5.11 12.94 -17.96
N CYS A 60 -4.06 12.12 -17.85
CA CYS A 60 -3.92 11.23 -16.70
C CYS A 60 -3.59 12.04 -15.46
N MET A 61 -4.13 11.64 -14.32
CA MET A 61 -3.91 12.28 -13.04
C MET A 61 -3.80 11.24 -11.92
N VAL A 62 -2.99 11.56 -10.92
CA VAL A 62 -2.95 10.82 -9.66
C VAL A 62 -4.19 11.17 -8.85
N THR A 63 -4.87 10.14 -8.36
CA THR A 63 -6.14 10.20 -7.64
C THR A 63 -6.23 9.02 -6.66
N GLY A 64 -7.40 8.78 -6.04
CA GLY A 64 -7.51 8.00 -4.81
C GLY A 64 -7.14 8.84 -3.59
N CYS A 65 -7.67 8.48 -2.42
CA CYS A 65 -7.46 9.28 -1.20
C CYS A 65 -5.98 9.28 -0.75
N SER A 66 -5.26 8.20 -1.04
CA SER A 66 -3.85 8.01 -0.66
C SER A 66 -2.90 8.13 -1.86
N GLY A 67 -3.38 8.67 -2.99
CA GLY A 67 -2.57 8.86 -4.20
C GLY A 67 -2.20 7.57 -4.94
N GLN A 68 -2.92 6.48 -4.71
CA GLN A 68 -2.56 5.15 -5.21
C GLN A 68 -3.09 4.86 -6.63
N ILE A 69 -3.95 5.71 -7.20
CA ILE A 69 -4.61 5.47 -8.49
C ILE A 69 -4.13 6.47 -9.54
N CYS A 70 -3.71 6.00 -10.71
CA CYS A 70 -3.54 6.83 -11.90
C CYS A 70 -4.72 6.62 -12.86
N ALA A 71 -5.52 7.67 -13.10
CA ALA A 71 -6.74 7.58 -13.91
C ALA A 71 -6.98 8.85 -14.73
N SER A 72 -7.90 8.79 -15.71
CA SER A 72 -8.33 9.97 -16.50
C SER A 72 -9.43 10.79 -15.83
N GLU A 73 -9.93 10.31 -14.70
CA GLU A 73 -11.00 10.91 -13.90
C GLU A 73 -10.72 10.71 -12.41
N PRO A 74 -11.34 11.52 -11.52
CA PRO A 74 -11.19 11.33 -10.08
C PRO A 74 -11.76 9.99 -9.63
N VAL A 75 -10.94 9.20 -8.94
CA VAL A 75 -11.37 7.96 -8.29
C VAL A 75 -11.33 8.18 -6.79
N TYR A 76 -12.44 7.90 -6.12
CA TYR A 76 -12.53 7.97 -4.68
C TYR A 76 -12.33 6.57 -4.11
N THR A 77 -11.32 6.42 -3.27
CA THR A 77 -11.03 5.21 -2.50
C THR A 77 -11.24 5.49 -1.02
N THR A 78 -11.23 4.44 -0.22
CA THR A 78 -10.93 4.54 1.21
C THR A 78 -9.62 5.31 1.44
N CYS A 79 -9.55 6.05 2.55
CA CYS A 79 -8.34 6.78 2.99
C CYS A 79 -7.44 5.90 3.85
N GLU A 80 -7.32 4.63 3.49
CA GLU A 80 -6.37 3.73 4.15
C GLU A 80 -4.95 4.06 3.72
N TRP A 81 -4.02 4.02 4.67
CA TRP A 81 -2.60 4.17 4.39
C TRP A 81 -1.92 2.81 4.39
N ARG A 82 -1.12 2.55 3.37
CA ARG A 82 -0.20 1.41 3.27
C ARG A 82 1.15 1.93 2.80
N GLU A 83 2.24 1.35 3.28
CA GLU A 83 3.60 1.85 2.97
C GLU A 83 3.90 1.83 1.46
N GLU A 84 3.32 0.88 0.73
CA GLU A 84 3.47 0.78 -0.73
C GLU A 84 2.86 1.99 -1.47
N TYR A 85 1.96 2.75 -0.85
CA TYR A 85 1.40 3.94 -1.47
C TYR A 85 2.39 5.11 -1.53
N ALA A 86 3.36 5.17 -0.62
CA ALA A 86 4.44 6.16 -0.69
C ALA A 86 5.24 6.03 -2.00
N CYS A 87 5.44 4.80 -2.46
CA CYS A 87 6.17 4.51 -3.70
C CYS A 87 5.51 5.11 -4.94
N TYR A 88 4.18 5.09 -5.04
CA TYR A 88 3.48 5.73 -6.15
C TYR A 88 3.66 7.26 -6.14
N GLY A 89 3.75 7.88 -4.97
CA GLY A 89 4.00 9.31 -4.84
C GLY A 89 5.45 9.71 -5.15
N GLU A 90 6.41 8.90 -4.74
CA GLU A 90 7.85 9.21 -4.86
C GLU A 90 8.44 8.79 -6.22
N HIS A 91 8.02 7.64 -6.74
CA HIS A 91 8.59 7.01 -7.93
C HIS A 91 7.59 6.81 -9.07
N GLY A 92 6.29 6.95 -8.81
CA GLY A 92 5.26 6.68 -9.81
C GLY A 92 5.22 7.72 -10.93
N ILE A 93 5.20 7.25 -12.18
CA ILE A 93 4.95 8.08 -13.36
C ILE A 93 3.53 7.76 -13.86
N CYS A 94 2.59 8.66 -13.59
CA CYS A 94 1.20 8.52 -14.04
C CYS A 94 1.05 8.98 -15.49
N GLU A 95 0.82 8.04 -16.40
CA GLU A 95 0.76 8.32 -17.83
C GLU A 95 -0.24 7.44 -18.58
N ARG A 96 -0.33 7.68 -19.90
CA ARG A 96 -1.20 6.91 -20.79
C ARG A 96 -0.39 5.84 -21.50
N ASP A 97 -0.84 4.59 -21.42
CA ASP A 97 -0.22 3.45 -22.09
C ASP A 97 -0.56 3.41 -23.60
N ALA A 98 0.04 2.43 -24.31
CA ALA A 98 -0.21 2.21 -25.75
C ALA A 98 -1.66 1.80 -26.07
N SER A 99 -2.41 1.29 -25.10
CA SER A 99 -3.84 0.97 -25.23
C SER A 99 -4.74 2.21 -25.05
N GLY A 100 -4.14 3.35 -24.69
CA GLY A 100 -4.86 4.59 -24.44
C GLY A 100 -5.48 4.66 -23.06
N ARG A 101 -5.09 3.81 -22.10
CA ARG A 101 -5.56 3.86 -20.70
C ARG A 101 -4.55 4.56 -19.80
N CYS A 102 -5.03 5.24 -18.77
CA CYS A 102 -4.13 5.80 -17.75
C CYS A 102 -3.70 4.70 -16.79
N GLY A 103 -2.44 4.74 -16.39
CA GLY A 103 -1.84 3.81 -15.45
C GLY A 103 -0.47 4.27 -14.97
N TRP A 104 0.05 3.60 -13.95
CA TRP A 104 1.43 3.80 -13.51
C TRP A 104 2.38 3.14 -14.51
N ARG A 105 3.42 3.86 -14.94
CA ARG A 105 4.50 3.26 -15.72
C ARG A 105 5.27 2.27 -14.85
N GLU A 106 5.52 1.08 -15.38
CA GLU A 106 6.46 0.11 -14.81
C GLU A 106 7.89 0.65 -14.97
N THR A 107 8.46 1.21 -13.90
CA THR A 107 9.86 1.61 -13.83
C THR A 107 10.58 0.81 -12.77
N SER A 108 11.87 0.58 -12.96
CA SER A 108 12.71 -0.13 -11.99
C SER A 108 12.68 0.49 -10.60
N GLU A 109 12.59 1.83 -10.51
CA GLU A 109 12.51 2.55 -9.24
C GLU A 109 11.17 2.32 -8.52
N LEU A 110 10.07 2.32 -9.27
CA LEU A 110 8.74 2.06 -8.72
C LEU A 110 8.62 0.60 -8.26
N GLU A 111 9.10 -0.34 -9.07
CA GLU A 111 9.10 -1.77 -8.75
C GLU A 111 9.95 -2.08 -7.50
N ALA A 112 11.17 -1.54 -7.44
CA ALA A 112 12.04 -1.69 -6.28
C ALA A 112 11.39 -1.14 -4.99
N CYS A 113 10.73 0.02 -5.07
CA CYS A 113 10.07 0.60 -3.90
C CYS A 113 8.85 -0.21 -3.45
N LEU A 114 8.01 -0.66 -4.40
CA LEU A 114 6.80 -1.44 -4.10
C LEU A 114 7.11 -2.82 -3.50
N GLY A 115 8.38 -3.20 -3.36
CA GLY A 115 8.79 -4.57 -3.04
C GLY A 115 8.45 -5.55 -4.16
N GLY A 116 8.12 -5.02 -5.34
CA GLY A 116 7.70 -5.75 -6.52
C GLY A 116 8.92 -6.24 -7.27
N GLY A 117 9.54 -7.29 -6.77
CA GLY A 117 10.56 -8.05 -7.49
C GLY A 117 11.97 -7.77 -7.02
N GLU A 118 12.19 -7.79 -5.70
CA GLU A 118 13.44 -8.21 -5.07
C GLU A 118 13.24 -8.09 -3.55
N ALA A 119 12.96 -9.20 -2.87
CA ALA A 119 13.50 -9.32 -1.52
C ALA A 119 15.01 -9.03 -1.62
N PRO A 120 15.68 -8.42 -0.63
CA PRO A 120 17.14 -8.52 -0.56
C PRO A 120 17.49 -10.00 -0.77
N GLY A 121 18.14 -10.32 -1.90
CA GLY A 121 18.24 -11.69 -2.43
C GLY A 121 17.38 -12.01 -3.67
N GLY A 122 17.28 -11.12 -4.65
CA GLY A 122 16.61 -11.34 -5.95
C GLY A 122 17.07 -12.53 -6.80
N PRO A 123 16.42 -12.82 -7.94
CA PRO A 123 16.79 -13.90 -8.84
C PRO A 123 18.24 -13.85 -9.29
N SER A 124 19.10 -14.51 -8.55
CA SER A 124 20.43 -14.87 -9.01
C SER A 124 20.33 -16.24 -9.68
N ASP A 125 20.84 -16.33 -10.91
CA ASP A 125 21.02 -17.58 -11.66
C ASP A 125 19.75 -18.44 -11.84
N GLY A 126 18.59 -17.78 -12.02
CA GLY A 126 17.31 -18.43 -12.28
C GLY A 126 16.64 -19.03 -11.03
N CYS A 127 17.06 -18.63 -9.85
CA CYS A 127 16.33 -18.89 -8.60
C CYS A 127 15.33 -17.76 -8.34
N VAL A 128 14.23 -18.03 -7.65
CA VAL A 128 13.18 -17.06 -7.33
C VAL A 128 12.78 -17.21 -5.87
N VAL A 129 12.62 -16.07 -5.19
CA VAL A 129 11.95 -16.03 -3.88
C VAL A 129 10.45 -16.20 -4.09
N THR A 130 9.87 -17.19 -3.44
CA THR A 130 8.50 -17.65 -3.63
C THR A 130 7.93 -18.22 -2.33
N GLY A 131 6.74 -18.85 -2.40
CA GLY A 131 5.91 -19.12 -1.23
C GLY A 131 5.10 -17.88 -0.81
N CYS A 132 3.96 -18.09 -0.17
CA CYS A 132 3.03 -17.00 0.15
C CYS A 132 3.65 -15.96 1.13
N SER A 133 4.61 -16.38 1.94
CA SER A 133 5.29 -15.54 2.93
C SER A 133 6.75 -15.26 2.56
N GLY A 134 7.15 -15.50 1.30
CA GLY A 134 8.52 -15.29 0.82
C GLY A 134 9.56 -16.21 1.46
N GLN A 135 9.15 -17.37 1.95
CA GLN A 135 10.01 -18.27 2.71
C GLN A 135 10.78 -19.29 1.86
N ILE A 136 10.47 -19.40 0.57
CA ILE A 136 11.05 -20.42 -0.33
C ILE A 136 11.97 -19.76 -1.34
N CYS A 137 13.18 -20.29 -1.52
CA CYS A 137 14.02 -20.01 -2.68
C CYS A 137 14.02 -21.25 -3.58
N ALA A 138 13.54 -21.14 -4.82
CA ALA A 138 13.38 -22.27 -5.74
C ALA A 138 13.67 -21.87 -7.19
N SER A 139 13.83 -22.84 -8.11
CA SER A 139 14.02 -22.55 -9.54
C SER A 139 12.73 -22.14 -10.26
N GLU A 140 11.58 -22.28 -9.60
CA GLU A 140 10.27 -21.93 -10.12
C GLU A 140 9.35 -21.48 -8.97
N PRO A 141 8.25 -20.77 -9.26
CA PRO A 141 7.31 -20.36 -8.22
C PRO A 141 6.67 -21.55 -7.50
N VAL A 142 6.72 -21.55 -6.17
CA VAL A 142 6.12 -22.56 -5.31
C VAL A 142 5.00 -21.92 -4.50
N ILE A 143 3.81 -22.51 -4.58
CA ILE A 143 2.68 -22.09 -3.75
C ILE A 143 2.71 -22.87 -2.43
N THR A 144 2.76 -22.14 -1.33
CA THR A 144 2.66 -22.67 0.03
C THR A 144 1.37 -22.19 0.69
N THR A 145 1.06 -22.75 1.85
CA THR A 145 0.10 -22.16 2.78
C THR A 145 0.52 -20.73 3.15
N CYS A 146 -0.43 -19.81 3.28
CA CYS A 146 -0.19 -18.44 3.72
C CYS A 146 -0.05 -18.34 5.25
N GLU A 147 0.66 -19.30 5.84
CA GLU A 147 1.02 -19.22 7.26
C GLU A 147 2.14 -18.21 7.46
N TRP A 148 2.02 -17.40 8.50
CA TRP A 148 3.06 -16.47 8.91
C TRP A 148 3.80 -17.01 10.11
N ARG A 149 5.14 -16.91 10.06
CA ARG A 149 6.03 -17.17 11.19
C ARG A 149 7.10 -16.09 11.22
N GLU A 150 7.57 -15.74 12.41
CA GLU A 150 8.51 -14.64 12.60
C GLU A 150 9.84 -14.88 11.87
N GLU A 151 10.28 -16.13 11.78
CA GLU A 151 11.50 -16.50 11.05
C GLU A 151 11.43 -16.19 9.55
N TYR A 152 10.24 -16.09 8.96
CA TYR A 152 10.10 -15.76 7.54
C TYR A 152 10.52 -14.32 7.23
N ALA A 153 10.41 -13.41 8.21
CA ALA A 153 10.92 -12.06 8.06
C ALA A 153 12.45 -12.02 7.91
N CYS A 154 13.18 -13.04 8.38
CA CYS A 154 14.63 -13.13 8.23
C CYS A 154 15.02 -13.34 6.77
N TYR A 155 14.33 -14.23 6.04
CA TYR A 155 14.57 -14.44 4.61
C TYR A 155 14.34 -13.15 3.81
N GLY A 156 13.27 -12.42 4.12
CA GLY A 156 12.97 -11.15 3.44
C GLY A 156 13.87 -9.97 3.83
N LYS A 157 14.68 -10.07 4.88
CA LYS A 157 15.59 -8.98 5.32
C LYS A 157 17.05 -9.27 5.03
N LEU A 158 17.45 -10.54 5.15
CA LEU A 158 18.84 -11.00 5.21
C LEU A 158 19.13 -12.16 4.25
N GLY A 159 18.10 -12.77 3.66
CA GLY A 159 18.27 -13.89 2.76
C GLY A 159 19.02 -13.48 1.48
N VAL A 160 19.72 -14.45 0.88
CA VAL A 160 20.20 -14.33 -0.50
C VAL A 160 19.75 -15.58 -1.22
N CYS A 161 18.78 -15.46 -2.14
CA CYS A 161 18.28 -16.59 -2.91
C CYS A 161 19.16 -16.80 -4.14
N GLU A 162 19.83 -17.95 -4.19
CA GLU A 162 20.81 -18.23 -5.23
C GLU A 162 20.99 -19.72 -5.51
N ARG A 163 21.75 -19.99 -6.57
CA ARG A 163 22.16 -21.35 -6.90
C ARG A 163 23.44 -21.71 -6.14
N ASP A 164 23.39 -22.80 -5.39
CA ASP A 164 24.55 -23.30 -4.65
C ASP A 164 25.56 -24.01 -5.57
N ALA A 165 26.67 -24.48 -4.99
CA ALA A 165 27.71 -25.22 -5.71
C ALA A 165 27.24 -26.57 -6.28
N SER A 166 26.11 -27.11 -5.81
CA SER A 166 25.49 -28.32 -6.35
C SER A 166 24.59 -28.03 -7.56
N GLY A 167 24.31 -26.75 -7.82
CA GLY A 167 23.40 -26.32 -8.86
C GLY A 167 21.95 -26.24 -8.39
N ALA A 168 21.65 -26.33 -7.09
CA ALA A 168 20.30 -26.22 -6.54
C ALA A 168 20.00 -24.79 -6.08
N CYS A 169 18.75 -24.34 -6.22
CA CYS A 169 18.32 -23.08 -5.63
C CYS A 169 18.10 -23.23 -4.14
N GLY A 170 18.62 -22.28 -3.36
CA GLY A 170 18.47 -22.24 -1.90
C GLY A 170 18.85 -20.89 -1.32
N TRP A 171 18.53 -20.70 -0.04
CA TRP A 171 19.02 -19.56 0.70
C TRP A 171 20.50 -19.75 1.00
N ARG A 172 21.32 -18.73 0.73
CA ARG A 172 22.72 -18.71 1.14
C ARG A 172 22.79 -18.75 2.67
N ASP A 173 23.55 -19.71 3.20
CA ASP A 173 23.90 -19.75 4.62
C ASP A 173 24.81 -18.55 4.95
N THR A 174 24.29 -17.60 5.72
CA THR A 174 25.05 -16.44 6.22
C THR A 174 24.92 -16.37 7.74
N PRO A 175 25.98 -15.97 8.46
CA PRO A 175 25.90 -15.83 9.92
C PRO A 175 24.78 -14.88 10.37
N GLU A 176 24.48 -13.85 9.57
CA GLU A 176 23.42 -12.90 9.84
C GLU A 176 22.03 -13.53 9.71
N LEU A 177 21.80 -14.33 8.65
CA LEU A 177 20.54 -15.04 8.45
C LEU A 177 20.34 -16.09 9.55
N ASP A 178 21.37 -16.88 9.85
CA ASP A 178 21.34 -17.92 10.90
C ASP A 178 20.98 -17.33 12.25
N ALA A 179 21.66 -16.25 12.66
CA ALA A 179 21.39 -15.58 13.94
C ALA A 179 19.95 -15.03 14.02
N CYS A 180 19.41 -14.54 12.90
CA CYS A 180 18.02 -14.09 12.85
C CYS A 180 17.05 -15.26 13.01
N LEU A 181 17.28 -16.37 12.30
CA LEU A 181 16.44 -17.55 12.34
C LEU A 181 16.44 -18.19 13.73
N GLU A 182 17.59 -18.30 14.39
CA GLU A 182 17.71 -18.77 15.78
C GLU A 182 16.91 -17.88 16.73
N SER A 183 17.15 -16.56 16.67
CA SER A 183 16.44 -15.60 17.50
C SER A 183 14.92 -15.61 17.29
N ALA A 184 14.45 -15.79 16.05
CA ALA A 184 13.03 -15.79 15.71
C ALA A 184 12.34 -17.11 16.09
N SER A 185 13.07 -18.23 16.03
CA SER A 185 12.54 -19.56 16.33
C SER A 185 12.51 -19.87 17.84
N GLY A 186 13.13 -19.04 18.67
CA GLY A 186 13.14 -19.19 20.13
C GLY A 186 13.99 -20.37 20.64
N ILE A 187 15.01 -20.75 19.87
CA ILE A 187 16.02 -21.77 20.16
C ILE A 187 17.38 -21.11 20.37
#